data_AF-A0A835GCM4-F1
#
_entry.id   AF-A0A835GCM4-F1
#
_cell.length_a   1.000
_cell.length_b   1.000
_cell.length_c   1.000
_cell.angle_alpha   90.00
_cell.angle_beta   90.00
_cell.angle_gamma   90.00
#
_symmetry.space_group_name_H-M   'P 1'
#
loop_
_entity.id
_entity.type
_entity.pdbx_description
1 polymer ?
#
loop_
_entity_poly.entity_id
_entity_poly.type
_entity_poly.pdbx_seq_one_letter_code
_entity_poly.pdbx_strand_id
1 'polypeptide(L)'
;MFKANMGRPTKRASRMRQRRLNETSEDHEKRLSQSRKTTAKAILNENSEKREKRLSQMRTYMKKVLDSENPKRRTYRLGLIQDRLSNETEEQRTHRLSLISDRLSNETQKQRAHRLGLIHDRLNNETEEQRTRRLGSMQDRLANETEEQRAHRFRLISDRLSNETEEQRAHRLSLISDRLSNETEEQRAHRLRLISDRLSNETEEQRAHRLRLISDRLSNETEEQRAHRLRLISDRLSNETEEQRAHRLRLISDRLSNETEEQRAHRLGLIHDRLSNETPEARLNRLNTMRQTSHIRRDITNEQSFQTAINVFADVSCDVCKKNIYPQQRFNLRPNMYNTLLPEELIALDKITTCSRCNNHIKKRKIPPTAYWNKMMPAEIPPELANLTSFEERFLCRIVPFLKIMKLNNRFSQNWCKGQVILFAKDVVEIADQLPLTPHQAELIGDLRSNQMVKAE
;
A
#
# COMPACT_ATOMS: atom_id res chain seq x y z
N MET A 1 31.97 -66.98 -31.96
CA MET A 1 33.32 -66.62 -32.46
C MET A 1 33.22 -66.12 -33.91
N PHE A 2 33.06 -64.81 -34.13
CA PHE A 2 33.17 -64.23 -35.48
C PHE A 2 34.62 -63.79 -35.69
N LYS A 3 35.39 -64.57 -36.44
CA LYS A 3 36.73 -64.16 -36.92
C LYS A 3 36.52 -63.10 -37.99
N ALA A 4 36.84 -61.84 -37.67
CA ALA A 4 36.91 -60.77 -38.67
C ALA A 4 37.96 -61.16 -39.73
N ASN A 5 37.51 -61.25 -40.97
CA ASN A 5 38.34 -61.60 -42.13
C ASN A 5 39.22 -60.38 -42.48
N MET A 6 40.35 -60.24 -41.78
CA MET A 6 41.39 -59.25 -42.08
C MET A 6 42.07 -59.68 -43.40
N GLY A 7 41.62 -59.15 -44.53
CA GLY A 7 42.18 -59.43 -45.84
C GLY A 7 43.70 -59.26 -45.86
N ARG A 8 44.43 -60.23 -46.43
CA ARG A 8 45.89 -60.17 -46.59
C ARG A 8 46.26 -58.87 -47.34
N PRO A 9 47.14 -58.01 -46.79
CA PRO A 9 47.60 -56.83 -47.50
C PRO A 9 48.25 -57.23 -48.83
N THR A 10 47.99 -56.46 -49.89
CA THR A 10 48.59 -56.71 -51.20
C THR A 10 50.12 -56.74 -51.08
N LYS A 11 50.82 -57.54 -51.90
CA LYS A 11 52.30 -57.62 -51.89
C LYS A 11 52.97 -56.23 -51.92
N ARG A 12 52.35 -55.26 -52.62
CA ARG A 12 52.78 -53.86 -52.67
C ARG A 12 52.59 -53.13 -51.34
N ALA A 13 51.44 -53.25 -50.68
CA ALA A 13 51.19 -52.64 -49.37
C ALA A 13 52.14 -53.22 -48.30
N SER A 14 52.39 -54.53 -48.32
CA SER A 14 53.34 -55.19 -47.42
C SER A 14 54.77 -54.68 -47.61
N ARG A 15 55.26 -54.55 -48.86
CA ARG A 15 56.57 -53.96 -49.15
C ARG A 15 56.68 -52.50 -48.69
N MET A 16 55.66 -51.68 -48.93
CA MET A 16 55.64 -50.28 -48.49
C MET A 16 55.62 -50.15 -46.97
N ARG A 17 54.91 -51.04 -46.27
CA ARG A 17 54.91 -51.10 -44.80
C ARG A 17 56.28 -51.49 -44.27
N GLN A 18 56.93 -52.51 -44.85
CA GLN A 18 58.28 -52.91 -44.46
C GLN A 18 59.30 -51.80 -44.69
N ARG A 19 59.20 -51.08 -45.83
CA ARG A 19 60.06 -49.94 -46.12
C ARG A 19 59.90 -48.79 -45.12
N ARG A 20 58.69 -48.54 -44.62
CA ARG A 20 58.42 -47.55 -43.56
C ARG A 20 58.92 -47.99 -42.19
N LEU A 21 58.86 -49.29 -41.88
CA LEU A 21 59.36 -49.83 -40.63
C LEU A 21 60.90 -49.76 -40.53
N ASN A 22 61.57 -49.91 -41.67
CA ASN A 22 63.03 -49.87 -41.77
C ASN A 22 63.56 -48.46 -42.14
N GLU A 23 62.72 -47.43 -42.09
CA GLU A 23 63.07 -46.07 -42.47
C GLU A 23 63.89 -45.40 -41.35
N THR A 24 64.99 -44.72 -41.70
CA THR A 24 65.74 -43.93 -40.72
C THR A 24 64.96 -42.66 -40.34
N SER A 25 65.28 -42.05 -39.19
CA SER A 25 64.64 -40.79 -38.77
C SER A 25 64.80 -39.67 -39.83
N GLU A 26 65.97 -39.61 -40.46
CA GLU A 26 66.27 -38.63 -41.50
C GLU A 26 65.47 -38.88 -42.79
N ASP A 27 65.39 -40.13 -43.24
CA ASP A 27 64.60 -40.50 -44.42
C ASP A 27 63.10 -40.29 -44.17
N HIS A 28 62.64 -40.57 -42.95
CA HIS A 28 61.28 -40.32 -42.52
C HIS A 28 60.93 -38.83 -42.60
N GLU A 29 61.79 -37.95 -42.11
CA GLU A 29 61.56 -36.51 -42.17
C GLU A 29 61.68 -35.98 -43.61
N LYS A 30 62.61 -36.48 -44.43
CA LYS A 30 62.69 -36.14 -45.86
C LYS A 30 61.39 -36.50 -46.59
N ARG A 31 60.84 -37.70 -46.34
CA ARG A 31 59.56 -38.13 -46.92
C ARG A 31 58.39 -37.27 -46.44
N LEU A 32 58.30 -36.98 -45.15
CA LEU A 32 57.26 -36.10 -44.61
C LEU A 32 57.38 -34.67 -45.14
N SER A 33 58.59 -34.12 -45.22
CA SER A 33 58.86 -32.81 -45.79
C SER A 33 58.40 -32.73 -47.25
N GLN A 34 58.72 -33.74 -48.06
CA GLN A 34 58.25 -33.79 -49.45
C GLN A 34 56.72 -33.95 -49.54
N SER A 35 56.10 -34.72 -48.64
CA SER A 35 54.64 -34.83 -48.55
C SER A 35 53.97 -33.51 -48.15
N ARG A 36 54.56 -32.75 -47.22
CA ARG A 36 54.08 -31.41 -46.82
C ARG A 36 54.20 -30.43 -47.99
N LYS A 37 55.34 -30.42 -48.69
CA LYS A 37 55.58 -29.56 -49.88
C LYS A 37 54.57 -29.82 -51.00
N THR A 38 54.31 -31.09 -51.32
CA THR A 38 53.33 -31.46 -52.36
C THR A 38 51.90 -31.09 -51.96
N THR A 39 51.52 -31.33 -50.71
CA THR A 39 50.20 -30.93 -50.18
C THR A 39 50.02 -29.42 -50.17
N ALA A 40 51.04 -28.66 -49.75
CA ALA A 40 50.99 -27.20 -49.73
C ALA A 40 50.81 -26.62 -51.14
N LYS A 41 51.56 -27.13 -52.13
CA LYS A 41 51.38 -26.75 -53.55
C LYS A 41 49.97 -27.06 -54.06
N ALA A 42 49.40 -28.21 -53.69
CA ALA A 42 48.04 -28.58 -54.08
C ALA A 42 46.97 -27.66 -53.45
N ILE A 43 47.15 -27.22 -52.20
CA ILE A 43 46.24 -26.29 -51.51
C ILE A 43 46.35 -24.88 -52.10
N LEU A 44 47.56 -24.42 -52.44
CA LEU A 44 47.77 -23.10 -53.05
C LEU A 44 47.09 -22.98 -54.42
N ASN A 45 47.08 -24.06 -55.19
CA ASN A 45 46.48 -24.09 -56.53
C ASN A 45 45.02 -24.58 -56.53
N GLU A 46 44.37 -24.60 -55.36
CA GLU A 46 43.00 -25.09 -55.20
C GLU A 46 41.97 -24.02 -55.61
N ASN A 47 40.98 -24.39 -56.43
CA ASN A 47 39.87 -23.51 -56.76
C ASN A 47 38.79 -23.50 -55.65
N SER A 48 37.89 -22.51 -55.68
CA SER A 48 36.87 -22.32 -54.63
C SER A 48 35.99 -23.56 -54.40
N GLU A 49 35.56 -24.23 -55.47
CA GLU A 49 34.70 -25.42 -55.40
C GLU A 49 35.42 -26.62 -54.77
N LYS A 50 36.66 -26.90 -55.18
CA LYS A 50 37.49 -27.97 -54.59
C LYS A 50 37.78 -27.68 -53.12
N ARG A 51 38.05 -26.41 -52.79
CA ARG A 51 38.27 -25.95 -51.41
C ARG A 51 37.03 -26.20 -50.55
N GLU A 52 35.85 -25.81 -51.00
CA GLU A 52 34.63 -26.03 -50.22
C GLU A 52 34.31 -27.52 -50.08
N LYS A 53 34.53 -28.32 -51.13
CA LYS A 53 34.38 -29.78 -51.05
C LYS A 53 35.35 -30.39 -50.03
N ARG A 54 36.62 -29.99 -50.03
CA ARG A 54 37.63 -30.45 -49.06
C ARG A 54 37.28 -30.03 -47.63
N LEU A 55 36.85 -28.79 -47.43
CA LEU A 55 36.44 -28.28 -46.12
C LEU A 55 35.17 -28.97 -45.63
N SER A 56 34.18 -29.22 -46.49
CA SER A 56 32.96 -29.96 -46.17
C SER A 56 33.27 -31.42 -45.77
N GLN A 57 34.15 -32.10 -46.51
CA GLN A 57 34.63 -33.43 -46.15
C GLN A 57 35.38 -33.43 -44.81
N MET A 58 36.19 -32.41 -44.54
CA MET A 58 36.89 -32.27 -43.26
C MET A 58 35.90 -32.02 -42.10
N ARG A 59 34.90 -31.15 -42.28
CA ARG A 59 33.84 -30.88 -41.29
C ARG A 59 33.03 -32.15 -40.98
N THR A 60 32.65 -32.91 -42.01
CA THR A 60 31.88 -34.16 -41.83
C THR A 60 32.71 -35.25 -41.15
N TYR A 61 34.00 -35.40 -41.50
CA TYR A 61 34.91 -36.30 -40.80
C TYR A 61 35.06 -35.91 -39.32
N MET A 62 35.34 -34.63 -39.05
CA MET A 62 35.48 -34.14 -37.67
C MET A 62 34.21 -34.32 -36.85
N LYS A 63 33.03 -34.11 -37.45
CA LYS A 63 31.75 -34.38 -36.79
C LYS A 63 31.67 -35.84 -36.34
N LYS A 64 31.97 -36.80 -37.22
CA LYS A 64 31.99 -38.23 -36.86
C LYS A 64 32.99 -38.56 -35.75
N VAL A 65 34.17 -37.94 -35.76
CA VAL A 65 35.18 -38.11 -34.71
C VAL A 65 34.69 -37.58 -33.37
N LEU A 66 34.04 -36.41 -33.36
CA LEU A 66 33.50 -35.79 -32.14
C LEU A 66 32.28 -36.55 -31.60
N ASP A 67 31.41 -37.05 -32.48
CA ASP A 67 30.21 -37.82 -32.09
C ASP A 67 30.59 -39.19 -31.47
N SER A 68 31.72 -39.77 -31.89
CA SER A 68 32.26 -41.04 -31.36
C SER A 68 33.33 -40.85 -30.26
N GLU A 69 33.51 -39.63 -29.77
CA GLU A 69 34.55 -39.29 -28.80
C GLU A 69 34.23 -39.84 -27.40
N ASN A 70 35.16 -40.59 -26.80
CA ASN A 70 34.98 -41.05 -25.43
C ASN A 70 35.15 -39.90 -24.41
N PRO A 71 34.58 -40.02 -23.19
CA PRO A 71 34.59 -38.95 -22.20
C PRO A 71 36.00 -38.46 -21.83
N LYS A 72 37.00 -39.35 -21.73
CA LYS A 72 38.38 -38.99 -21.38
C LYS A 72 39.07 -38.17 -22.49
N ARG A 73 38.84 -38.51 -23.75
CA ARG A 73 39.35 -37.73 -24.89
C ARG A 73 38.64 -36.38 -24.98
N ARG A 74 37.33 -36.35 -24.71
CA ARG A 74 36.56 -35.12 -24.66
C ARG A 74 37.07 -34.17 -23.59
N THR A 75 37.29 -34.64 -22.36
CA THR A 75 37.82 -33.80 -21.28
C THR A 75 39.21 -33.30 -21.59
N TYR A 76 40.09 -34.16 -22.12
CA TYR A 76 41.44 -33.77 -22.55
C TYR A 76 41.40 -32.68 -23.65
N ARG A 77 40.59 -32.88 -24.70
CA ARG A 77 40.44 -31.90 -25.79
C ARG A 77 39.87 -30.57 -25.29
N LEU A 78 38.88 -30.60 -24.40
CA LEU A 78 38.32 -29.39 -23.79
C LEU A 78 39.35 -28.70 -22.89
N GLY A 79 40.17 -29.45 -22.15
CA GLY A 79 41.29 -28.91 -21.37
C GLY A 79 42.30 -28.17 -22.23
N LEU A 80 42.74 -28.75 -23.36
CA LEU A 80 43.65 -28.06 -24.29
C LEU A 80 43.05 -26.76 -24.88
N ILE A 81 41.73 -26.72 -25.07
CA ILE A 81 41.04 -25.49 -25.50
C ILE A 81 41.03 -24.46 -24.36
N GLN A 82 40.70 -24.91 -23.14
CA GLN A 82 40.71 -24.06 -21.94
C GLN A 82 42.09 -23.44 -21.73
N ASP A 83 43.15 -24.24 -21.78
CA ASP A 83 44.54 -23.78 -21.60
C ASP A 83 44.93 -22.76 -22.67
N ARG A 84 44.50 -22.98 -23.92
CA ARG A 84 44.73 -22.00 -24.98
C ARG A 84 44.02 -20.68 -24.69
N LEU A 85 42.75 -20.74 -24.28
CA LEU A 85 41.94 -19.56 -23.96
C LEU A 85 42.48 -18.80 -22.75
N SER A 86 42.99 -19.52 -21.74
CA SER A 86 43.58 -18.93 -20.53
C SER A 86 44.91 -18.22 -20.80
N ASN A 87 45.65 -18.64 -21.83
CA ASN A 87 46.94 -18.08 -22.20
C ASN A 87 46.85 -17.12 -23.42
N GLU A 88 45.65 -16.69 -23.83
CA GLU A 88 45.47 -15.71 -24.90
C GLU A 88 46.02 -14.34 -24.46
N THR A 89 46.73 -13.65 -25.36
CA THR A 89 47.05 -12.23 -25.16
C THR A 89 45.77 -11.38 -25.30
N GLU A 90 45.76 -10.16 -24.75
CA GLU A 90 44.58 -9.29 -24.87
C GLU A 90 44.25 -8.95 -26.34
N GLU A 91 45.26 -8.83 -27.20
CA GLU A 91 45.08 -8.67 -28.66
C GLU A 91 44.42 -9.89 -29.31
N GLN A 92 44.84 -11.10 -28.95
CA GLN A 92 44.21 -12.34 -29.45
C GLN A 92 42.77 -12.47 -28.95
N ARG A 93 42.54 -12.11 -27.68
CA ARG A 93 41.22 -12.11 -27.05
C ARG A 93 40.28 -11.11 -27.73
N THR A 94 40.71 -9.87 -27.90
CA THR A 94 39.94 -8.82 -28.57
C THR A 94 39.64 -9.19 -30.02
N HIS A 95 40.63 -9.71 -30.77
CA HIS A 95 40.40 -10.19 -32.13
C HIS A 95 39.39 -11.34 -32.18
N ARG A 96 39.49 -12.33 -31.28
CA ARG A 96 38.53 -13.44 -31.20
C ARG A 96 37.13 -12.95 -30.87
N LEU A 97 36.98 -12.02 -29.93
CA LEU A 97 35.69 -11.43 -29.56
C LEU A 97 35.10 -10.61 -30.71
N SER A 98 35.93 -9.89 -31.48
CA SER A 98 35.51 -9.17 -32.68
C SER A 98 34.97 -10.13 -33.75
N LEU A 99 35.69 -11.22 -34.06
CA LEU A 99 35.21 -12.24 -35.01
C LEU A 99 33.90 -12.91 -34.57
N ILE A 100 33.69 -13.08 -33.26
CA ILE A 100 32.42 -13.57 -32.72
C ILE A 100 31.33 -12.51 -32.92
N SER A 101 31.62 -11.25 -32.60
CA SER A 101 30.70 -10.13 -32.78
C SER A 101 30.25 -10.01 -34.23
N ASP A 102 31.17 -10.01 -35.19
CA ASP A 102 30.88 -9.93 -36.62
C ASP A 102 30.03 -11.11 -37.10
N ARG A 103 30.30 -12.32 -36.60
CA ARG A 103 29.48 -13.50 -36.92
C ARG A 103 28.06 -13.36 -36.37
N LEU A 104 27.89 -12.83 -35.17
CA LEU A 104 26.59 -12.65 -34.54
C LEU A 104 25.78 -11.53 -35.21
N SER A 105 26.44 -10.45 -35.63
CA SER A 105 25.80 -9.35 -36.36
C SER A 105 25.32 -9.76 -37.74
N ASN A 106 26.05 -10.65 -38.42
CA ASN A 106 25.70 -11.16 -39.75
C ASN A 106 24.86 -12.46 -39.72
N GLU A 107 24.34 -12.85 -38.56
CA GLU A 107 23.57 -14.07 -38.39
C GLU A 107 22.17 -13.94 -39.04
N THR A 108 21.79 -14.90 -39.88
CA THR A 108 20.42 -14.92 -40.45
C THR A 108 19.38 -15.23 -39.36
N GLN A 109 18.12 -14.79 -39.55
CA GLN A 109 17.05 -15.05 -38.58
C GLN A 109 16.88 -16.54 -38.25
N LYS A 110 17.04 -17.43 -39.23
CA LYS A 110 16.98 -18.89 -39.03
C LYS A 110 18.13 -19.40 -38.16
N GLN A 111 19.36 -18.93 -38.40
CA GLN A 111 20.52 -19.30 -37.59
C GLN A 111 20.36 -18.78 -36.15
N ARG A 112 19.89 -17.54 -35.98
CA ARG A 112 19.60 -16.94 -34.67
C ARG A 112 18.54 -17.73 -33.92
N ALA A 113 17.43 -18.08 -34.58
CA ALA A 113 16.37 -18.88 -33.99
C ALA A 113 16.88 -20.27 -33.55
N HIS A 114 17.67 -20.94 -34.39
CA HIS A 114 18.28 -22.23 -34.05
C HIS A 114 19.25 -22.12 -32.87
N ARG A 115 20.10 -21.08 -32.82
CA ARG A 115 21.02 -20.83 -31.69
C ARG A 115 20.26 -20.57 -30.39
N LEU A 116 19.22 -19.74 -30.43
CA LEU A 116 18.38 -19.46 -29.26
C LEU A 116 17.60 -20.70 -28.83
N GLY A 117 17.13 -21.53 -29.77
CA GLY A 117 16.51 -22.83 -29.49
C GLY A 117 17.44 -23.77 -28.74
N LEU A 118 18.69 -23.95 -29.19
CA LEU A 118 19.67 -24.77 -28.49
C LEU A 118 20.01 -24.28 -27.08
N ILE A 119 19.98 -22.95 -26.86
CA ILE A 119 20.16 -22.35 -25.53
C ILE A 119 18.92 -22.65 -24.66
N HIS A 120 17.73 -22.49 -25.22
CA HIS A 120 16.47 -22.77 -24.54
C HIS A 120 16.38 -24.24 -24.12
N ASP A 121 16.67 -25.18 -25.01
CA ASP A 121 16.69 -26.62 -24.72
C ASP A 121 17.70 -26.97 -23.64
N ARG A 122 18.87 -26.32 -23.64
CA ARG A 122 19.87 -26.51 -22.58
C ARG A 122 19.38 -26.01 -21.23
N LEU A 123 18.72 -24.86 -21.19
CA LEU A 123 18.19 -24.28 -19.95
C LEU A 123 17.00 -25.08 -19.41
N ASN A 124 16.15 -25.62 -20.29
CA ASN A 124 15.02 -26.45 -19.88
C ASN A 124 15.45 -27.82 -19.34
N ASN A 125 16.54 -28.38 -19.88
CA ASN A 125 17.09 -29.65 -19.44
C ASN A 125 18.19 -29.50 -18.36
N GLU A 126 18.35 -28.30 -17.80
CA GLU A 126 19.34 -28.02 -16.74
C GLU A 126 18.91 -28.72 -15.45
N THR A 127 19.80 -29.50 -14.82
CA THR A 127 19.50 -30.08 -13.50
C THR A 127 19.50 -29.00 -12.42
N GLU A 128 18.81 -29.21 -11.31
CA GLU A 128 18.75 -28.22 -10.23
C GLU A 128 20.15 -27.89 -9.68
N GLU A 129 21.07 -28.85 -9.62
CA GLU A 129 22.47 -28.63 -9.27
C GLU A 129 23.23 -27.77 -10.28
N GLN A 130 22.97 -27.93 -11.58
CA GLN A 130 23.59 -27.11 -12.62
C GLN A 130 23.04 -25.68 -12.55
N ARG A 131 21.73 -25.55 -12.33
CA ARG A 131 21.03 -24.27 -12.18
C ARG A 131 21.53 -23.50 -10.97
N THR A 132 21.61 -24.14 -9.81
CA THR A 132 22.14 -23.54 -8.58
C THR A 132 23.59 -23.11 -8.74
N ARG A 133 24.45 -23.94 -9.34
CA ARG A 133 25.84 -23.56 -9.66
C ARG A 133 25.91 -22.35 -10.60
N ARG A 134 25.08 -22.30 -11.65
CA ARG A 134 25.03 -21.17 -12.58
C ARG A 134 24.54 -19.89 -11.89
N LEU A 135 23.48 -19.98 -11.09
CA LEU A 135 22.94 -18.85 -10.33
C LEU A 135 23.96 -18.34 -9.29
N GLY A 136 24.64 -19.25 -8.58
CA GLY A 136 25.71 -18.92 -7.65
C GLY A 136 26.87 -18.18 -8.33
N SER A 137 27.36 -18.69 -9.47
CA SER A 137 28.42 -18.00 -10.24
C SER A 137 28.00 -16.61 -10.73
N MET A 138 26.72 -16.40 -11.07
CA MET A 138 26.22 -15.06 -11.39
C MET A 138 26.13 -14.16 -10.15
N GLN A 139 25.70 -14.70 -9.01
CA GLN A 139 25.65 -13.96 -7.75
C GLN A 139 27.05 -13.54 -7.31
N ASP A 140 28.04 -14.42 -7.37
CA ASP A 140 29.43 -14.11 -7.03
C ASP A 140 30.00 -13.02 -7.94
N ARG A 141 29.67 -13.06 -9.24
CA ARG A 141 30.07 -12.01 -10.18
C ARG A 141 29.42 -10.66 -9.84
N LEU A 142 28.14 -10.66 -9.48
CA LEU A 142 27.42 -9.43 -9.09
C LEU A 142 27.91 -8.88 -7.75
N ALA A 143 28.27 -9.76 -6.80
CA ALA A 143 28.83 -9.38 -5.52
C ALA A 143 30.21 -8.72 -5.67
N ASN A 144 31.01 -9.20 -6.63
CA ASN A 144 32.34 -8.68 -6.93
C ASN A 144 32.37 -7.63 -8.06
N GLU A 145 31.21 -7.11 -8.49
CA GLU A 145 31.16 -6.01 -9.49
C GLU A 145 31.79 -4.74 -8.90
N THR A 146 32.76 -4.17 -9.62
CA THR A 146 33.29 -2.84 -9.29
C THR A 146 32.22 -1.77 -9.50
N GLU A 147 32.38 -0.61 -8.85
CA GLU A 147 31.44 0.50 -8.99
C GLU A 147 31.31 0.98 -10.45
N GLU A 148 32.42 1.00 -11.19
CA GLU A 148 32.44 1.34 -12.62
C GLU A 148 31.66 0.32 -13.48
N GLN A 149 31.84 -0.98 -13.22
CA GLN A 149 31.10 -2.04 -13.91
C GLN A 149 29.60 -1.93 -13.61
N ARG A 150 29.24 -1.63 -12.36
CA ARG A 150 27.87 -1.42 -11.92
C ARG A 150 27.25 -0.18 -12.58
N ALA A 151 27.98 0.94 -12.63
CA ALA A 151 27.55 2.16 -13.29
C ALA A 151 27.39 1.97 -14.81
N HIS A 152 28.31 1.25 -15.45
CA HIS A 152 28.20 0.89 -16.86
C HIS A 152 26.97 0.00 -17.14
N ARG A 153 26.70 -0.99 -16.28
CA ARG A 153 25.49 -1.83 -16.39
C ARG A 153 24.22 -1.02 -16.22
N PHE A 154 24.17 -0.10 -15.26
CA PHE A 154 23.02 0.80 -15.09
C PHE A 154 22.83 1.73 -16.29
N ARG A 155 23.91 2.27 -16.88
CA ARG A 155 23.82 3.05 -18.13
C ARG A 155 23.23 2.24 -19.28
N LEU A 156 23.73 1.03 -19.54
CA LEU A 156 23.17 0.16 -20.59
C LEU A 156 21.69 -0.17 -20.38
N ILE A 157 21.26 -0.35 -19.12
CA ILE A 157 19.85 -0.56 -18.78
C ILE A 157 19.05 0.72 -19.04
N SER A 158 19.53 1.88 -18.59
CA SER A 158 18.89 3.17 -18.86
C SER A 158 18.77 3.45 -20.35
N ASP A 159 19.83 3.24 -21.13
CA ASP A 159 19.82 3.46 -22.58
C ASP A 159 18.82 2.54 -23.27
N ARG A 160 18.76 1.26 -22.85
CA ARG A 160 17.76 0.31 -23.36
C ARG A 160 16.33 0.73 -23.01
N LEU A 161 16.09 1.24 -21.81
CA LEU A 161 14.78 1.68 -21.36
C LEU A 161 14.37 3.02 -22.02
N SER A 162 15.33 3.90 -22.29
CA SER A 162 15.10 5.18 -22.98
C SER A 162 14.79 4.99 -24.46
N ASN A 163 15.38 3.97 -25.09
CA ASN A 163 15.15 3.62 -26.50
C ASN A 163 14.05 2.55 -26.68
N GLU A 164 13.30 2.23 -25.62
CA GLU A 164 12.20 1.25 -25.67
C GLU A 164 11.03 1.83 -26.48
N THR A 165 10.58 1.11 -27.52
CA THR A 165 9.37 1.48 -28.26
C THR A 165 8.12 1.35 -27.38
N GLU A 166 7.04 2.07 -27.70
CA GLU A 166 5.78 1.97 -26.93
C GLU A 166 5.25 0.53 -26.85
N GLU A 167 5.35 -0.24 -27.94
CA GLU A 167 4.95 -1.65 -27.97
C GLU A 167 5.79 -2.52 -27.03
N GLN A 168 7.12 -2.33 -27.03
CA GLN A 168 8.03 -3.05 -26.13
C GLN A 168 7.74 -2.70 -24.66
N ARG A 169 7.49 -1.41 -24.39
CA ARG A 169 7.12 -0.93 -23.05
C ARG A 169 5.79 -1.51 -22.60
N ALA A 170 4.77 -1.52 -23.46
CA ALA A 170 3.46 -2.10 -23.18
C ALA A 170 3.58 -3.60 -22.91
N HIS A 171 4.34 -4.34 -23.73
CA HIS A 171 4.58 -5.77 -23.53
C HIS A 171 5.31 -6.04 -22.19
N ARG A 172 6.34 -5.26 -21.86
CA ARG A 172 7.05 -5.39 -20.57
C ARG A 172 6.13 -5.11 -19.37
N LEU A 173 5.31 -4.06 -19.46
CA LEU A 173 4.33 -3.74 -18.42
C LEU A 173 3.24 -4.81 -18.29
N SER A 174 2.82 -5.42 -19.41
CA SER A 174 1.90 -6.57 -19.41
C SER A 174 2.52 -7.76 -18.69
N LEU A 175 3.75 -8.15 -19.01
CA LEU A 175 4.44 -9.26 -18.33
C LEU A 175 4.63 -9.01 -16.83
N ILE A 176 4.87 -7.76 -16.43
CA ILE A 176 4.92 -7.37 -15.02
C ILE A 176 3.53 -7.51 -14.40
N SER A 177 2.50 -7.00 -15.06
CA SER A 177 1.10 -7.10 -14.62
C SER A 177 0.66 -8.55 -14.43
N ASP A 178 0.94 -9.43 -15.41
CA ASP A 178 0.64 -10.86 -15.37
C ASP A 178 1.40 -11.58 -14.25
N ARG A 179 2.62 -11.15 -13.95
CA ARG A 179 3.40 -11.71 -12.83
C ARG A 179 2.84 -11.26 -11.48
N LEU A 180 2.36 -10.02 -11.39
CA LEU A 180 1.77 -9.46 -10.17
C LEU A 180 0.37 -10.03 -9.90
N SER A 181 -0.40 -10.32 -10.95
CA SER A 181 -1.74 -10.91 -10.83
C SER A 181 -1.70 -12.38 -10.42
N ASN A 182 -0.70 -13.12 -10.89
CA ASN A 182 -0.49 -14.54 -10.56
C ASN A 182 0.40 -14.77 -9.33
N GLU A 183 0.72 -13.72 -8.59
CA GLU A 183 1.56 -13.81 -7.40
C GLU A 183 0.82 -14.50 -6.25
N THR A 184 1.45 -15.48 -5.61
CA THR A 184 0.88 -16.12 -4.40
C THR A 184 0.90 -15.15 -3.22
N GLU A 185 0.04 -15.37 -2.22
CA GLU A 185 0.02 -14.52 -1.02
C GLU A 185 1.38 -14.49 -0.30
N GLU A 186 2.09 -15.62 -0.25
CA GLU A 186 3.43 -15.71 0.33
C GLU A 186 4.46 -14.88 -0.45
N GLN A 187 4.44 -14.94 -1.79
CA GLN A 187 5.32 -14.14 -2.65
C GLN A 187 5.02 -12.65 -2.49
N ARG A 188 3.74 -12.27 -2.42
CA ARG A 188 3.30 -10.90 -2.17
C ARG A 188 3.74 -10.40 -0.80
N ALA A 189 3.57 -11.21 0.25
CA ALA A 189 4.01 -10.89 1.60
C ALA A 189 5.53 -10.72 1.69
N HIS A 190 6.28 -11.62 1.05
CA HIS A 190 7.74 -11.52 0.98
C HIS A 190 8.21 -10.24 0.24
N ARG A 191 7.59 -9.90 -0.90
CA ARG A 191 7.91 -8.64 -1.61
C ARG A 191 7.60 -7.42 -0.75
N LEU A 192 6.43 -7.39 -0.11
CA LEU A 192 6.03 -6.28 0.76
C LEU A 192 6.97 -6.14 1.96
N ARG A 193 7.46 -7.26 2.52
CA ARG A 193 8.48 -7.26 3.57
C ARG A 193 9.81 -6.67 3.09
N LEU A 194 10.32 -7.10 1.93
CA LEU A 194 11.56 -6.52 1.37
C LEU A 194 11.44 -5.01 1.08
N ILE A 195 10.26 -4.56 0.64
CA ILE A 195 9.99 -3.13 0.47
C ILE A 195 9.99 -2.44 1.83
N SER A 196 9.32 -3.01 2.83
CA SER A 196 9.27 -2.48 4.19
C SER A 196 10.68 -2.37 4.80
N ASP A 197 11.50 -3.41 4.71
CA ASP A 197 12.86 -3.44 5.24
C ASP A 197 13.77 -2.41 4.53
N ARG A 198 13.59 -2.24 3.21
CA ARG A 198 14.31 -1.20 2.47
C ARG A 198 13.89 0.21 2.91
N LEU A 199 12.60 0.41 3.19
CA LEU A 199 12.08 1.71 3.65
C LEU A 199 12.45 1.99 5.11
N SER A 200 12.56 0.97 5.97
CA SER A 200 12.97 1.14 7.36
C SER A 200 14.46 1.45 7.50
N ASN A 201 15.29 0.87 6.62
CA ASN A 201 16.74 1.05 6.63
C ASN A 201 17.21 2.20 5.73
N GLU A 202 16.29 3.03 5.25
CA GLU A 202 16.61 4.17 4.40
C GLU A 202 17.29 5.28 5.21
N THR A 203 18.40 5.82 4.71
CA THR A 203 19.05 6.97 5.35
C THR A 203 18.19 8.23 5.20
N GLU A 204 18.37 9.23 6.08
CA GLU A 204 17.61 10.49 5.96
C GLU A 204 17.81 11.18 4.60
N GLU A 205 19.02 11.11 4.04
CA GLU A 205 19.34 11.65 2.71
C GLU A 205 18.59 10.91 1.59
N GLN A 206 18.54 9.58 1.64
CA GLN A 206 17.79 8.78 0.67
C GLN A 206 16.29 9.06 0.76
N ARG A 207 15.76 9.19 1.99
CA ARG A 207 14.37 9.57 2.25
C ARG A 207 14.05 10.96 1.71
N ALA A 208 14.91 11.94 1.98
CA ALA A 208 14.76 13.31 1.49
C ALA A 208 14.81 13.36 -0.04
N HIS A 209 15.74 12.63 -0.67
CA HIS A 209 15.83 12.53 -2.12
C HIS A 209 14.57 11.91 -2.74
N ARG A 210 14.05 10.81 -2.17
CA ARG A 210 12.78 10.21 -2.65
C ARG A 210 11.61 11.18 -2.51
N LEU A 211 11.48 11.85 -1.37
CA LEU A 211 10.41 12.83 -1.15
C LEU A 211 10.52 14.01 -2.12
N ARG A 212 11.74 14.45 -2.46
CA ARG A 212 11.99 15.47 -3.48
C ARG A 212 11.54 15.00 -4.86
N LEU A 213 11.92 13.81 -5.31
CA LEU A 213 11.47 13.26 -6.61
C LEU A 213 9.94 13.13 -6.69
N ILE A 214 9.29 12.76 -5.59
CA ILE A 214 7.82 12.74 -5.50
C ILE A 214 7.28 14.17 -5.64
N SER A 215 7.84 15.12 -4.89
CA SER A 215 7.45 16.53 -4.96
C SER A 215 7.59 17.10 -6.36
N ASP A 216 8.73 16.87 -7.04
CA ASP A 216 8.99 17.35 -8.40
C ASP A 216 8.00 16.73 -9.39
N ARG A 217 7.71 15.43 -9.27
CA ARG A 217 6.69 14.76 -10.10
C ARG A 217 5.29 15.34 -9.86
N LEU A 218 4.93 15.65 -8.62
CA LEU A 218 3.64 16.25 -8.28
C LEU A 218 3.55 17.71 -8.77
N SER A 219 4.65 18.45 -8.74
CA SER A 219 4.72 19.84 -9.19
C SER A 219 4.65 19.97 -10.71
N ASN A 220 5.25 19.02 -11.44
CA ASN A 220 5.28 18.99 -12.90
C ASN A 220 4.12 18.19 -13.50
N GLU A 221 3.12 17.84 -12.71
CA GLU A 221 1.96 17.09 -13.16
C GLU A 221 1.04 17.97 -14.00
N THR A 222 0.63 17.48 -15.18
CA THR A 222 -0.38 18.16 -16.01
C THR A 222 -1.76 18.14 -15.33
N GLU A 223 -2.65 19.07 -15.67
CA GLU A 223 -4.00 19.09 -15.09
C GLU A 223 -4.78 17.78 -15.34
N GLU A 224 -4.60 17.16 -16.51
CA GLU A 224 -5.22 15.88 -16.85
C GLU A 224 -4.70 14.73 -15.99
N GLN A 225 -3.37 14.64 -15.79
CA GLN A 225 -2.76 13.64 -14.90
C GLN A 225 -3.23 13.84 -13.45
N ARG A 226 -3.32 15.10 -13.00
CA ARG A 226 -3.84 15.44 -11.66
C ARG A 226 -5.30 15.02 -11.52
N ALA A 227 -6.14 15.33 -12.50
CA ALA A 227 -7.55 14.95 -12.51
C ALA A 227 -7.72 13.42 -12.51
N HIS A 228 -6.92 12.70 -13.30
CA HIS A 228 -6.91 11.24 -13.31
C HIS A 228 -6.51 10.66 -11.94
N ARG A 229 -5.44 11.16 -11.32
CA ARG A 229 -5.03 10.69 -9.98
C ARG A 229 -6.12 10.94 -8.94
N LEU A 230 -6.73 12.12 -8.95
CA LEU A 230 -7.81 12.45 -8.02
C LEU A 230 -9.04 11.57 -8.25
N ARG A 231 -9.35 11.21 -9.50
CA ARG A 231 -10.41 10.25 -9.84
C ARG A 231 -10.12 8.86 -9.27
N LEU A 232 -8.93 8.32 -9.48
CA LEU A 232 -8.55 7.01 -8.91
C LEU A 232 -8.61 6.98 -7.39
N ILE A 233 -8.22 8.08 -6.73
CA ILE A 233 -8.36 8.22 -5.28
C ILE A 233 -9.84 8.24 -4.90
N SER A 234 -10.67 9.02 -5.60
CA SER A 234 -12.11 9.07 -5.37
C SER A 234 -12.78 7.71 -5.53
N ASP A 235 -12.46 6.99 -6.61
CA ASP A 235 -13.01 5.66 -6.88
C ASP A 235 -12.62 4.67 -5.78
N ARG A 236 -11.34 4.68 -5.35
CA ARG A 236 -10.86 3.85 -4.24
C ARG A 236 -11.57 4.18 -2.92
N LEU A 237 -11.82 5.47 -2.64
CA LEU A 237 -12.53 5.90 -1.43
C LEU A 237 -14.03 5.56 -1.48
N SER A 238 -14.63 5.57 -2.68
CA SER A 238 -16.05 5.24 -2.88
C SER A 238 -16.33 3.74 -2.75
N ASN A 239 -15.40 2.90 -3.19
CA ASN A 239 -15.50 1.44 -3.14
C ASN A 239 -14.88 0.82 -1.88
N GLU A 240 -14.57 1.65 -0.88
CA GLU A 240 -13.95 1.20 0.34
C GLU A 240 -14.96 0.47 1.24
N THR A 241 -14.57 -0.68 1.78
CA THR A 241 -15.38 -1.40 2.79
C THR A 241 -15.43 -0.63 4.12
N GLU A 242 -16.47 -0.86 4.94
CA GLU A 242 -16.58 -0.20 6.24
C GLU A 242 -15.36 -0.46 7.15
N GLU A 243 -14.80 -1.67 7.11
CA GLU A 243 -13.60 -2.04 7.87
C GLU A 243 -12.35 -1.28 7.41
N GLN A 244 -12.12 -1.19 6.11
CA GLN A 244 -11.02 -0.41 5.53
C GLN A 244 -11.16 1.08 5.89
N ARG A 245 -12.39 1.60 5.84
CA ARG A 245 -12.71 2.98 6.23
C ARG A 245 -12.43 3.22 7.70
N ALA A 246 -12.88 2.33 8.58
CA ALA A 246 -12.64 2.40 10.01
C ALA A 246 -11.15 2.33 10.35
N HIS A 247 -10.40 1.44 9.68
CA HIS A 247 -8.96 1.31 9.83
C HIS A 247 -8.22 2.59 9.39
N ARG A 248 -8.57 3.17 8.23
CA ARG A 248 -7.97 4.45 7.80
C ARG A 248 -8.27 5.58 8.78
N LEU A 249 -9.52 5.70 9.24
CA LEU A 249 -9.89 6.73 10.21
C LEU A 249 -9.14 6.57 11.54
N ARG A 250 -8.90 5.33 11.99
CA ARG A 250 -8.07 5.04 13.15
C ARG A 250 -6.63 5.51 12.96
N LEU A 251 -5.97 5.14 11.85
CA LEU A 251 -4.60 5.59 11.54
C LEU A 251 -4.48 7.12 11.47
N ILE A 252 -5.49 7.79 10.94
CA ILE A 252 -5.54 9.26 10.93
C ILE A 252 -5.67 9.79 12.36
N SER A 253 -6.56 9.21 13.17
CA SER A 253 -6.74 9.58 14.57
C SER A 253 -5.44 9.41 15.37
N ASP A 254 -4.77 8.27 15.22
CA ASP A 254 -3.51 7.97 15.91
C ASP A 254 -2.38 8.93 15.48
N ARG A 255 -2.32 9.28 14.19
CA ARG A 255 -1.37 10.28 13.70
C ARG A 255 -1.66 11.67 14.28
N LEU A 256 -2.93 12.05 14.39
CA LEU A 256 -3.33 13.35 14.95
C LEU A 256 -3.12 13.41 16.46
N SER A 257 -3.26 12.29 17.18
CA SER A 257 -3.02 12.23 18.63
C SER A 257 -1.54 12.27 18.98
N ASN A 258 -0.68 11.73 18.11
CA ASN A 258 0.76 11.65 18.32
C ASN A 258 1.54 12.80 17.69
N GLU A 259 0.84 13.82 17.18
CA GLU A 259 1.44 14.98 16.54
C GLU A 259 2.09 15.92 17.58
N THR A 260 3.29 16.42 17.29
CA THR A 260 3.94 17.43 18.13
C THR A 260 3.26 18.79 18.00
N GLU A 261 3.42 19.67 18.98
CA GLU A 261 2.82 21.02 18.92
C GLU A 261 3.27 21.81 17.69
N GLU A 262 4.54 21.69 17.30
CA GLU A 262 5.09 22.32 16.09
C GLU A 262 4.45 21.80 14.81
N GLN A 263 4.29 20.48 14.68
CA GLN A 263 3.63 19.86 13.53
C GLN A 263 2.16 20.28 13.45
N ARG A 264 1.48 20.36 14.60
CA ARG A 264 0.10 20.84 14.70
C ARG A 264 -0.02 22.30 14.29
N ALA A 265 0.89 23.16 14.79
CA ALA A 265 0.93 24.58 14.44
C ALA A 265 1.20 24.78 12.95
N HIS A 266 2.17 24.06 12.38
CA HIS A 266 2.47 24.11 10.94
C HIS A 266 1.26 23.67 10.09
N ARG A 267 0.59 22.57 10.44
CA ARG A 267 -0.61 22.14 9.71
C ARG A 267 -1.74 23.16 9.79
N LEU A 268 -1.99 23.73 10.97
CA LEU A 268 -3.02 24.76 11.16
C LEU A 268 -2.66 26.05 10.40
N GLY A 269 -1.37 26.41 10.35
CA GLY A 269 -0.86 27.52 9.54
C GLY A 269 -1.15 27.34 8.06
N LEU A 270 -0.83 26.17 7.47
CA LEU A 270 -1.13 25.88 6.07
C LEU A 270 -2.64 25.96 5.74
N ILE A 271 -3.49 25.57 6.70
CA ILE A 271 -4.95 25.70 6.55
C ILE A 271 -5.36 27.17 6.62
N HIS A 272 -4.78 27.93 7.55
CA HIS A 272 -5.04 29.35 7.69
C HIS A 272 -4.63 30.12 6.42
N ASP A 273 -3.42 29.91 5.92
CA ASP A 273 -2.92 30.56 4.69
C ASP A 273 -3.81 30.24 3.49
N ARG A 274 -4.26 28.99 3.36
CA ARG A 274 -5.19 28.60 2.29
C ARG A 274 -6.53 29.33 2.39
N LEU A 275 -7.05 29.53 3.60
CA LEU A 275 -8.32 30.23 3.82
C LEU A 275 -8.18 31.75 3.67
N SER A 276 -7.04 32.31 4.05
CA SER A 276 -6.73 33.73 3.92
C SER A 276 -6.50 34.14 2.46
N ASN A 277 -5.92 33.24 1.65
CA ASN A 277 -5.71 33.45 0.22
C ASN A 277 -6.89 32.98 -0.66
N GLU A 278 -8.02 32.58 -0.06
CA GLU A 278 -9.20 32.11 -0.80
C GLU A 278 -9.91 33.30 -1.48
N THR A 279 -10.14 33.23 -2.79
CA THR A 279 -10.90 34.26 -3.50
C THR A 279 -12.37 34.25 -3.06
N PRO A 280 -13.09 35.39 -3.11
CA PRO A 280 -14.51 35.44 -2.75
C PRO A 280 -15.38 34.44 -3.52
N GLU A 281 -15.06 34.20 -4.78
CA GLU A 281 -15.75 33.25 -5.65
C GLU A 281 -15.47 31.79 -5.26
N ALA A 282 -14.21 31.43 -4.99
CA ALA A 282 -13.84 30.10 -4.50
C ALA A 282 -14.51 29.80 -3.14
N ARG A 283 -14.57 30.81 -2.26
CA ARG A 283 -15.27 30.73 -0.97
C ARG A 283 -16.77 30.48 -1.16
N LEU A 284 -17.42 31.20 -2.06
CA LEU A 284 -18.85 31.02 -2.36
C LEU A 284 -19.13 29.61 -2.89
N ASN A 285 -18.31 29.14 -3.84
CA ASN A 285 -18.42 27.79 -4.38
C ASN A 285 -18.23 26.72 -3.30
N ARG A 286 -17.21 26.82 -2.45
CA ARG A 286 -17.02 25.89 -1.32
C ARG A 286 -18.22 25.89 -0.37
N LEU A 287 -18.75 27.06 -0.03
CA LEU A 287 -19.93 27.18 0.84
C LEU A 287 -21.17 26.56 0.21
N ASN A 288 -21.37 26.75 -1.11
CA ASN A 288 -22.47 26.17 -1.87
C ASN A 288 -22.36 24.64 -1.95
N THR A 289 -21.18 24.08 -2.27
CA THR A 289 -20.95 22.62 -2.25
C THR A 289 -21.19 22.05 -0.85
N MET A 290 -20.76 22.75 0.20
CA MET A 290 -21.04 22.36 1.58
C MET A 290 -22.54 22.43 1.90
N ARG A 291 -23.31 23.37 1.33
CA ARG A 291 -24.77 23.44 1.51
C ARG A 291 -25.45 22.28 0.80
N GLN A 292 -25.12 22.05 -0.47
CA GLN A 292 -25.67 20.95 -1.28
C GLN A 292 -25.43 19.58 -0.63
N THR A 293 -24.20 19.30 -0.18
CA THR A 293 -23.89 18.05 0.55
C THR A 293 -24.64 17.90 1.88
N SER A 294 -24.98 19.01 2.54
CA SER A 294 -25.84 18.97 3.75
C SER A 294 -27.32 18.81 3.44
N HIS A 295 -27.79 19.28 2.28
CA HIS A 295 -29.16 19.05 1.80
C HIS A 295 -29.38 17.59 1.43
N ILE A 296 -28.43 16.96 0.74
CA ILE A 296 -28.49 15.52 0.38
C ILE A 296 -28.55 14.60 1.61
N ARG A 297 -28.00 15.02 2.76
CA ARG A 297 -28.11 14.26 4.02
C ARG A 297 -29.43 14.47 4.78
N ARG A 298 -30.25 15.42 4.34
CA ARG A 298 -31.52 15.82 4.96
C ARG A 298 -32.63 15.82 3.91
N ASP A 299 -32.80 14.71 3.19
CA ASP A 299 -33.97 14.50 2.35
C ASP A 299 -35.24 14.44 3.22
N ILE A 300 -35.73 15.62 3.58
CA ILE A 300 -37.15 15.90 3.81
C ILE A 300 -37.60 16.52 2.48
N THR A 301 -37.67 15.70 1.45
CA THR A 301 -37.98 16.12 0.07
C THR A 301 -39.47 16.28 -0.18
N ASN A 302 -40.32 16.14 0.84
CA ASN A 302 -41.76 16.26 0.66
C ASN A 302 -42.31 17.37 1.57
N GLU A 303 -42.75 18.49 0.99
CA GLU A 303 -43.44 19.58 1.71
C GLU A 303 -44.61 19.05 2.53
N GLN A 304 -45.29 18.01 2.03
CA GLN A 304 -46.34 17.29 2.76
C GLN A 304 -45.81 16.57 4.00
N SER A 305 -44.58 16.04 3.97
CA SER A 305 -43.97 15.39 5.13
C SER A 305 -43.55 16.41 6.20
N PHE A 306 -43.08 17.59 5.78
CA PHE A 306 -42.83 18.71 6.69
C PHE A 306 -44.14 19.21 7.31
N GLN A 307 -45.16 19.44 6.49
CA GLN A 307 -46.49 19.85 6.96
C GLN A 307 -47.12 18.80 7.90
N THR A 308 -46.96 17.52 7.59
CA THR A 308 -47.40 16.44 8.49
C THR A 308 -46.62 16.48 9.80
N ALA A 309 -45.29 16.66 9.75
CA ALA A 309 -44.43 16.68 10.92
C ALA A 309 -44.69 17.87 11.86
N ILE A 310 -44.93 19.07 11.34
CA ILE A 310 -45.22 20.25 12.16
C ILE A 310 -46.64 20.22 12.77
N ASN A 311 -47.56 19.47 12.16
CA ASN A 311 -48.92 19.29 12.66
C ASN A 311 -49.08 18.06 13.57
N VAL A 312 -47.99 17.36 13.90
CA VAL A 312 -48.01 16.34 14.96
C VAL A 312 -47.80 17.03 16.31
N PHE A 313 -48.77 16.93 17.20
CA PHE A 313 -48.67 17.44 18.57
C PHE A 313 -48.38 16.32 19.56
N ALA A 314 -47.93 16.70 20.76
CA ALA A 314 -47.86 15.77 21.89
C ALA A 314 -49.23 15.74 22.58
N ASP A 315 -50.10 14.86 22.12
CA ASP A 315 -51.50 14.70 22.55
C ASP A 315 -51.75 13.38 23.28
N VAL A 316 -50.86 12.40 23.12
CA VAL A 316 -50.96 11.11 23.81
C VAL A 316 -50.38 11.23 25.21
N SER A 317 -51.18 10.99 26.25
CA SER A 317 -50.68 10.96 27.63
C SER A 317 -50.06 9.62 27.99
N CYS A 318 -48.89 9.64 28.63
CA CYS A 318 -48.30 8.45 29.26
C CYS A 318 -49.12 8.02 30.49
N ASP A 319 -49.60 6.78 30.56
CA ASP A 319 -50.43 6.29 31.66
C ASP A 319 -49.71 6.30 33.00
N VAL A 320 -48.37 6.22 32.97
CA VAL A 320 -47.50 6.10 34.15
C VAL A 320 -47.10 7.46 34.73
N CYS A 321 -46.61 8.39 33.91
CA CYS A 321 -46.12 9.69 34.38
C CYS A 321 -47.00 10.87 33.96
N LYS A 322 -48.13 10.61 33.28
CA LYS A 322 -49.07 11.60 32.75
C LYS A 322 -48.46 12.64 31.80
N LYS A 323 -47.22 12.44 31.36
CA LYS A 323 -46.55 13.29 30.39
C LYS A 323 -47.15 13.09 29.00
N ASN A 324 -47.50 14.20 28.34
CA ASN A 324 -47.87 14.20 26.93
C ASN A 324 -46.65 13.86 26.05
N ILE A 325 -46.82 12.92 25.14
CA ILE A 325 -45.82 12.44 24.20
C ILE A 325 -46.36 12.49 22.79
N TYR A 326 -45.46 12.64 21.83
CA TYR A 326 -45.84 12.54 20.42
C TYR A 326 -46.31 11.11 20.11
N PRO A 327 -47.27 10.92 19.19
CA PRO A 327 -47.75 9.60 18.77
C PRO A 327 -46.63 8.62 18.39
N GLN A 328 -45.51 9.11 17.84
CA GLN A 328 -44.35 8.31 17.45
C GLN A 328 -43.49 7.84 18.65
N GLN A 329 -43.61 8.51 19.79
CA GLN A 329 -42.85 8.22 21.01
C GLN A 329 -43.61 7.28 21.96
N ARG A 330 -44.80 6.82 21.58
CA ARG A 330 -45.64 5.92 22.37
C ARG A 330 -45.07 4.51 22.40
N PHE A 331 -44.95 3.95 23.60
CA PHE A 331 -44.59 2.55 23.81
C PHE A 331 -45.74 1.82 24.46
N ASN A 332 -46.06 0.67 23.91
CA ASN A 332 -47.10 -0.19 24.41
C ASN A 332 -46.50 -1.20 25.40
N LEU A 333 -47.04 -1.25 26.61
CA LEU A 333 -46.64 -2.19 27.64
C LEU A 333 -47.85 -3.06 28.02
N ARG A 334 -47.62 -4.37 28.18
CA ARG A 334 -48.61 -5.29 28.77
C ARG A 334 -48.40 -5.31 30.29
N PRO A 335 -49.36 -4.84 31.10
CA PRO A 335 -49.15 -4.67 32.53
C PRO A 335 -49.16 -5.98 33.31
N ASN A 336 -49.81 -7.04 32.79
CA ASN A 336 -49.87 -8.40 33.37
C ASN A 336 -48.49 -9.01 33.74
N MET A 337 -47.41 -8.56 33.09
CA MET A 337 -46.06 -9.04 33.36
C MET A 337 -45.38 -8.33 34.54
N TYR A 338 -45.98 -7.27 35.08
CA TYR A 338 -45.40 -6.36 36.06
C TYR A 338 -46.35 -6.09 37.24
N ASN A 339 -47.21 -7.07 37.58
CA ASN A 339 -48.27 -6.95 38.58
C ASN A 339 -47.81 -6.54 39.98
N THR A 340 -46.54 -6.76 40.32
CA THR A 340 -45.97 -6.36 41.62
C THR A 340 -45.51 -4.90 41.65
N LEU A 341 -45.44 -4.22 40.51
CA LEU A 341 -44.85 -2.88 40.35
C LEU A 341 -45.88 -1.81 39.95
N LEU A 342 -46.98 -2.23 39.31
CA LEU A 342 -48.02 -1.34 38.79
C LEU A 342 -49.21 -1.28 39.76
N PRO A 343 -49.91 -0.13 39.86
CA PRO A 343 -51.17 -0.06 40.57
C PRO A 343 -52.23 -0.98 39.96
N GLU A 344 -53.17 -1.44 40.78
CA GLU A 344 -54.27 -2.33 40.37
C GLU A 344 -55.07 -1.77 39.18
N GLU A 345 -55.27 -0.45 39.15
CA GLU A 345 -55.93 0.29 38.05
C GLU A 345 -55.28 0.04 36.68
N LEU A 346 -53.94 -0.03 36.64
CA LEU A 346 -53.20 -0.26 35.41
C LEU A 346 -53.08 -1.73 35.05
N ILE A 347 -53.13 -2.63 36.03
CA ILE A 347 -53.09 -4.09 35.83
C ILE A 347 -54.40 -4.57 35.19
N ALA A 348 -55.53 -3.95 35.53
CA ALA A 348 -56.83 -4.27 34.96
C ALA A 348 -56.93 -4.01 33.43
N LEU A 349 -56.00 -3.24 32.86
CA LEU A 349 -55.95 -2.93 31.43
C LEU A 349 -55.14 -4.00 30.68
N ASP A 350 -55.57 -4.45 29.50
CA ASP A 350 -54.78 -5.37 28.66
C ASP A 350 -53.47 -4.71 28.17
N LYS A 351 -53.49 -3.38 28.03
CA LYS A 351 -52.40 -2.61 27.43
C LYS A 351 -52.38 -1.18 27.95
N ILE A 352 -51.20 -0.72 28.32
CA ILE A 352 -50.97 0.67 28.74
C ILE A 352 -49.97 1.37 27.80
N THR A 353 -50.16 2.67 27.61
CA THR A 353 -49.33 3.56 26.83
C THR A 353 -48.31 4.25 27.72
N THR A 354 -47.03 4.14 27.38
CA THR A 354 -45.93 4.68 28.18
C THR A 354 -44.96 5.49 27.33
N CYS A 355 -44.29 6.47 27.95
CA CYS A 355 -43.14 7.12 27.33
C CYS A 355 -41.90 6.21 27.40
N SER A 356 -40.91 6.45 26.53
CA SER A 356 -39.65 5.68 26.50
C SER A 356 -39.00 5.53 27.88
N ARG A 357 -38.97 6.61 28.68
CA ARG A 357 -38.36 6.59 30.03
C ARG A 357 -39.10 5.66 30.98
N CYS A 358 -40.44 5.76 31.06
CA CYS A 358 -41.25 4.89 31.92
C CYS A 358 -41.17 3.44 31.48
N ASN A 359 -41.26 3.18 30.17
CA ASN A 359 -41.13 1.84 29.60
C ASN A 359 -39.80 1.19 30.01
N ASN A 360 -38.69 1.93 29.90
CA ASN A 360 -37.37 1.42 30.26
C ASN A 360 -37.21 1.16 31.76
N HIS A 361 -37.79 1.97 32.64
CA HIS A 361 -37.75 1.76 34.08
C HIS A 361 -38.58 0.52 34.49
N ILE A 362 -39.78 0.38 33.93
CA ILE A 362 -40.66 -0.76 34.22
C ILE A 362 -40.04 -2.07 33.70
N LYS A 363 -39.46 -2.07 32.49
CA LYS A 363 -38.69 -3.22 31.98
C LYS A 363 -37.54 -3.64 32.89
N LYS A 364 -36.91 -2.68 33.58
CA LYS A 364 -35.86 -2.91 34.58
C LYS A 364 -36.42 -3.27 35.97
N ARG A 365 -37.72 -3.50 36.09
CA ARG A 365 -38.43 -3.78 37.35
C ARG A 365 -38.26 -2.69 38.41
N LYS A 366 -38.19 -1.43 37.99
CA LYS A 366 -38.10 -0.25 38.87
C LYS A 366 -39.29 0.67 38.67
N ILE A 367 -39.81 1.24 39.76
CA ILE A 367 -40.84 2.28 39.70
C ILE A 367 -40.21 3.54 39.08
N PRO A 368 -40.75 4.08 37.98
CA PRO A 368 -40.26 5.34 37.42
C PRO A 368 -40.39 6.46 38.46
N PRO A 369 -39.36 7.30 38.69
CA PRO A 369 -39.42 8.35 39.70
C PRO A 369 -40.60 9.32 39.50
N THR A 370 -40.95 9.57 38.24
CA THR A 370 -42.07 10.45 37.84
C THR A 370 -43.40 9.71 37.69
N ALA A 371 -43.54 8.49 38.21
CA ALA A 371 -44.82 7.78 38.17
C ALA A 371 -45.86 8.49 39.06
N TYR A 372 -47.12 8.56 38.62
CA TYR A 372 -48.16 9.32 39.33
C TYR A 372 -48.42 8.78 40.75
N TRP A 373 -48.29 7.46 40.93
CA TRP A 373 -48.45 6.80 42.22
C TRP A 373 -47.21 6.89 43.11
N ASN A 374 -46.05 7.30 42.57
CA ASN A 374 -44.85 7.53 43.36
C ASN A 374 -44.90 8.86 44.14
N LYS A 375 -45.96 9.66 43.94
CA LYS A 375 -46.22 10.96 44.60
C LYS A 375 -45.03 11.95 44.57
N MET A 376 -44.03 11.71 43.71
CA MET A 376 -42.74 12.38 43.69
C MET A 376 -42.08 12.47 45.09
N MET A 377 -42.32 11.48 45.96
CA MET A 377 -41.76 11.48 47.31
C MET A 377 -40.23 11.41 47.19
N PRO A 378 -39.49 12.46 47.62
CA PRO A 378 -38.04 12.33 47.77
C PRO A 378 -37.77 11.20 48.77
N ALA A 379 -36.67 10.48 48.57
CA ALA A 379 -36.20 9.54 49.58
C ALA A 379 -36.00 10.30 50.91
N GLU A 380 -36.17 9.60 52.04
CA GLU A 380 -35.88 10.18 53.36
C GLU A 380 -34.49 10.81 53.33
N ILE A 381 -34.39 12.05 53.84
CA ILE A 381 -33.12 12.78 53.90
C ILE A 381 -32.18 11.89 54.73
N PRO A 382 -31.02 11.49 54.19
CA PRO A 382 -30.05 10.72 54.96
C PRO A 382 -29.78 11.41 56.30
N PRO A 383 -29.66 10.68 57.42
CA PRO A 383 -29.45 11.29 58.74
C PRO A 383 -28.22 12.21 58.79
N GLU A 384 -27.23 11.97 57.91
CA GLU A 384 -26.05 12.81 57.74
C GLU A 384 -26.37 14.22 57.19
N LEU A 385 -27.49 14.38 56.48
CA LEU A 385 -27.96 15.64 55.90
C LEU A 385 -29.12 16.28 56.70
N ALA A 386 -29.67 15.57 57.69
CA ALA A 386 -30.84 16.03 58.44
C ALA A 386 -30.56 17.20 59.41
N ASN A 387 -29.29 17.42 59.78
CA ASN A 387 -28.85 18.41 60.76
C ASN A 387 -28.00 19.54 60.17
N LEU A 388 -28.07 19.75 58.85
CA LEU A 388 -27.30 20.81 58.20
C LEU A 388 -27.83 22.17 58.60
N THR A 389 -26.90 23.11 58.82
CA THR A 389 -27.26 24.52 58.97
C THR A 389 -27.78 25.08 57.64
N SER A 390 -28.59 26.15 57.68
CA SER A 390 -29.10 26.83 56.47
C SER A 390 -27.99 27.29 55.51
N PHE A 391 -26.78 27.48 56.02
CA PHE A 391 -25.58 27.78 55.25
C PHE A 391 -25.02 26.55 54.50
N GLU A 392 -24.97 25.40 55.17
CA GLU A 392 -24.48 24.14 54.59
C GLU A 392 -25.46 23.55 53.56
N GLU A 393 -26.77 23.66 53.81
CA GLU A 393 -27.81 23.32 52.84
C GLU A 393 -27.64 24.11 51.52
N ARG A 394 -27.28 25.41 51.61
CA ARG A 394 -27.01 26.26 50.44
C ARG A 394 -25.73 25.86 49.70
N PHE A 395 -24.71 25.33 50.39
CA PHE A 395 -23.49 24.80 49.75
C PHE A 395 -23.76 23.52 48.95
N LEU A 396 -24.69 22.68 49.42
CA LEU A 396 -25.14 21.47 48.72
C LEU A 396 -26.07 21.80 47.55
N CYS A 397 -26.98 22.76 47.71
CA CYS A 397 -27.88 23.25 46.65
C CYS A 397 -27.19 24.28 45.74
N ARG A 398 -26.15 23.85 45.04
CA ARG A 398 -25.39 24.67 44.08
C ARG A 398 -26.11 24.87 42.73
N ILE A 399 -27.42 25.12 42.72
CA ILE A 399 -28.13 25.54 41.51
C ILE A 399 -28.55 27.00 41.67
N VAL A 400 -27.62 27.88 41.33
CA VAL A 400 -27.98 29.25 40.94
C VAL A 400 -28.48 29.15 39.50
N PRO A 401 -29.76 29.45 39.21
CA PRO A 401 -30.22 29.53 37.83
C PRO A 401 -29.55 30.75 37.18
N PHE A 402 -28.48 30.52 36.41
CA PHE A 402 -27.88 31.54 35.58
C PHE A 402 -28.28 31.31 34.12
N LEU A 403 -28.82 32.34 33.48
CA LEU A 403 -29.16 32.31 32.05
C LEU A 403 -27.88 32.59 31.26
N LYS A 404 -27.36 31.59 30.55
CA LYS A 404 -26.25 31.77 29.61
C LYS A 404 -26.76 31.79 28.18
N ILE A 405 -26.89 32.97 27.60
CA ILE A 405 -27.20 33.12 26.17
C ILE A 405 -25.90 32.95 25.38
N MET A 406 -25.78 31.85 24.63
CA MET A 406 -24.63 31.61 23.76
C MET A 406 -25.04 31.76 22.30
N LYS A 407 -24.50 32.76 21.60
CA LYS A 407 -24.62 32.88 20.15
C LYS A 407 -23.70 31.85 19.49
N LEU A 408 -24.29 30.77 18.99
CA LEU A 408 -23.55 29.73 18.27
C LEU A 408 -23.35 30.15 16.81
N ASN A 409 -22.09 30.35 16.40
CA ASN A 409 -21.75 30.78 15.04
C ASN A 409 -21.64 29.61 14.02
N ASN A 410 -22.20 28.42 14.30
CA ASN A 410 -21.98 27.22 13.48
C ASN A 410 -23.25 26.37 13.18
N ARG A 411 -23.18 25.63 12.06
CA ARG A 411 -24.22 24.81 11.38
C ARG A 411 -24.96 23.73 12.18
N PHE A 412 -24.66 23.52 13.46
CA PHE A 412 -25.20 22.41 14.27
C PHE A 412 -26.02 22.87 15.49
N SER A 413 -26.57 24.10 15.44
CA SER A 413 -27.09 24.83 16.61
C SER A 413 -28.15 24.11 17.45
N GLN A 414 -28.96 23.21 16.87
CA GLN A 414 -30.01 22.49 17.61
C GLN A 414 -29.56 21.16 18.25
N ASN A 415 -28.48 20.55 17.75
CA ASN A 415 -28.01 19.24 18.26
C ASN A 415 -27.04 19.37 19.45
N TRP A 416 -26.69 20.60 19.84
CA TRP A 416 -25.64 20.86 20.82
C TRP A 416 -26.12 20.72 22.27
N CYS A 417 -27.42 20.91 22.54
CA CYS A 417 -28.00 20.72 23.87
C CYS A 417 -28.82 19.43 23.93
N LYS A 418 -28.43 18.49 24.81
CA LYS A 418 -29.22 17.29 25.15
C LYS A 418 -29.58 17.34 26.64
N GLY A 419 -30.88 17.45 26.96
CA GLY A 419 -31.36 17.49 28.34
C GLY A 419 -32.79 18.01 28.47
N GLN A 420 -33.40 17.92 29.66
CA GLN A 420 -34.63 18.65 29.97
C GLN A 420 -34.28 20.11 30.23
N VAL A 421 -34.72 21.00 29.36
CA VAL A 421 -34.70 22.45 29.62
C VAL A 421 -36.07 22.81 30.17
N ILE A 422 -36.13 23.17 31.46
CA ILE A 422 -37.34 23.72 32.07
C ILE A 422 -37.24 25.23 31.90
N LEU A 423 -37.96 25.77 30.91
CA LEU A 423 -38.13 27.21 30.76
C LEU A 423 -39.30 27.62 31.66
N PHE A 424 -38.99 28.24 32.81
CA PHE A 424 -40.00 29.04 33.50
C PHE A 424 -40.17 30.34 32.72
N ALA A 425 -41.40 30.71 32.39
CA ALA A 425 -41.69 32.06 31.94
C ALA A 425 -41.42 32.99 33.13
N LYS A 426 -40.24 33.61 33.16
CA LYS A 426 -39.98 34.77 34.01
C LYS A 426 -39.99 36.00 33.12
N ASP A 427 -40.59 37.07 33.61
CA ASP A 427 -40.57 38.35 32.92
C ASP A 427 -39.13 38.85 32.85
N VAL A 428 -38.63 39.03 31.62
CA VAL A 428 -37.24 39.42 31.37
C VAL A 428 -36.99 40.85 31.85
N VAL A 429 -38.04 41.68 31.91
CA VAL A 429 -37.97 43.05 32.40
C VAL A 429 -37.74 43.07 33.92
N GLU A 430 -38.48 42.23 34.66
CA GLU A 430 -38.34 42.11 36.11
C GLU A 430 -36.93 41.65 36.54
N ILE A 431 -36.33 40.73 35.77
CA ILE A 431 -34.95 40.26 36.03
C ILE A 431 -33.90 41.32 35.68
N ALA A 432 -34.14 42.09 34.61
CA ALA A 432 -33.23 43.14 34.18
C ALA A 432 -33.20 44.30 35.18
N ASP A 433 -34.34 44.66 35.77
CA ASP A 433 -34.44 45.72 36.79
C ASP A 433 -33.85 45.30 38.16
N GLN A 434 -33.75 43.99 38.42
CA GLN A 434 -33.09 43.44 39.61
C GLN A 434 -31.56 43.39 39.49
N LEU A 435 -30.98 43.82 38.37
CA LEU A 435 -29.54 43.78 38.13
C LEU A 435 -28.95 45.17 37.83
N PRO A 436 -27.74 45.47 38.36
CA PRO A 436 -26.87 44.57 39.11
C PRO A 436 -27.22 44.51 40.61
N LEU A 437 -27.33 43.29 41.15
CA LEU A 437 -27.41 43.06 42.60
C LEU A 437 -26.12 43.57 43.25
N THR A 438 -26.22 44.44 44.25
CA THR A 438 -25.06 44.84 45.05
C THR A 438 -24.51 43.65 45.85
N PRO A 439 -23.22 43.59 46.22
CA PRO A 439 -22.65 42.46 46.98
C PRO A 439 -23.41 42.12 48.26
N HIS A 440 -24.03 43.11 48.91
CA HIS A 440 -24.88 42.89 50.08
C HIS A 440 -26.23 42.27 49.73
N GLN A 441 -26.81 42.63 48.57
CA GLN A 441 -28.06 42.03 48.06
C GLN A 441 -27.81 40.68 47.37
N ALA A 442 -26.58 40.43 46.93
CA ALA A 442 -26.08 39.14 46.45
C ALA A 442 -25.51 38.26 47.58
N GLU A 443 -25.55 38.74 48.84
CA GLU A 443 -24.97 38.13 50.06
C GLU A 443 -23.55 37.54 49.85
N LEU A 444 -22.73 38.19 49.01
CA LEU A 444 -21.33 37.85 48.75
C LEU A 444 -20.43 38.76 49.61
N ILE A 445 -19.92 38.23 50.72
CA ILE A 445 -18.89 38.90 51.52
C ILE A 445 -17.54 38.77 50.79
N GLY A 446 -16.98 39.89 50.35
CA GLY A 446 -15.63 39.95 49.77
C GLY A 446 -14.56 40.05 50.86
N ASP A 447 -13.60 39.12 50.86
CA ASP A 447 -12.40 39.20 51.70
C ASP A 447 -11.41 40.22 51.08
N LEU A 448 -11.48 41.47 51.53
CA LEU A 448 -10.51 42.51 51.20
C LEU A 448 -9.23 42.30 52.03
N ARG A 449 -8.33 41.42 51.58
CA ARG A 449 -6.92 41.49 51.99
C ARG A 449 -6.22 42.55 51.15
N SER A 450 -6.11 43.73 51.73
CA SER A 450 -5.31 44.86 51.26
C SER A 450 -3.86 44.44 50.98
N ASN A 451 -3.46 44.55 49.70
CA ASN A 451 -2.07 44.58 49.26
C ASN A 451 -1.35 45.76 49.92
N GLN A 452 -0.35 45.46 50.75
CA GLN A 452 0.71 46.39 51.12
C GLN A 452 1.64 46.59 49.91
N MET A 453 1.72 47.81 49.39
CA MET A 453 2.94 48.38 48.77
C MET A 453 2.84 49.91 48.69
N VAL A 454 3.55 50.63 49.57
CA VAL A 454 4.09 52.00 49.38
C VAL A 454 5.33 52.08 50.29
N LYS A 455 6.56 51.86 49.77
CA LYS A 455 7.57 52.80 49.21
C LYS A 455 8.40 53.60 50.25
N ALA A 456 9.73 53.53 50.03
CA ALA A 456 10.83 54.46 50.41
C ALA A 456 11.03 54.71 51.92
N GLU A 457 12.24 54.70 52.49
CA GLU A 457 13.60 54.98 52.01
C GLU A 457 14.61 53.86 52.33
#